data_AF-A0A0K1QC27-F1
#
_entry.id   AF-A0A0K1QC27-F1
#
_cell.length_a   1.000
_cell.length_b   1.000
_cell.length_c   1.000
_cell.angle_alpha   90.00
_cell.angle_beta   90.00
_cell.angle_gamma   90.00
#
_symmetry.space_group_name_H-M   'P 1'
#
loop_
_entity.id
_entity.type
_entity.pdbx_description
1 polymer ?
#
loop_
_entity_poly.entity_id
_entity_poly.type
_entity_poly.pdbx_seq_one_letter_code
_entity_poly.pdbx_strand_id
1 'polypeptide(L)'
;MAKLNELRALYSEVDALLDGWSCEDSTDCCRFGVTGREPYPTAIELFELERAVRARGGLPKRRTLPVAEERRCALLSDEGRCLVYAARPFGCRTFFCERATEPTGKGLRATPRNEIARLGRAVADLSSRFAPVDPGPRPLSRATASWRR
;
A
#
# COMPACT_ATOMS: atom_id res chain seq x y z
N MET A 1 17.68 -9.37 4.92
CA MET A 1 17.65 -8.80 3.56
C MET A 1 16.96 -9.73 2.55
N ALA A 2 17.30 -11.03 2.48
CA ALA A 2 16.72 -11.97 1.50
C ALA A 2 15.18 -11.93 1.38
N LYS A 3 14.45 -11.99 2.50
CA LYS A 3 12.98 -11.94 2.52
C LYS A 3 12.39 -10.62 1.99
N LEU A 4 13.09 -9.49 2.14
CA LEU A 4 12.65 -8.22 1.55
C LEU A 4 12.89 -8.18 0.05
N ASN A 5 13.95 -8.80 -0.44
CA ASN A 5 14.17 -8.94 -1.88
C ASN A 5 13.07 -9.84 -2.48
N GLU A 6 12.67 -10.90 -1.78
CA GLU A 6 11.54 -11.77 -2.17
C GLU A 6 10.21 -10.98 -2.19
N LEU A 7 9.94 -10.15 -1.18
CA LEU A 7 8.76 -9.26 -1.18
C LEU A 7 8.78 -8.29 -2.37
N ARG A 8 9.94 -7.68 -2.65
CA ARG A 8 10.09 -6.75 -3.77
C ARG A 8 9.95 -7.46 -5.12
N ALA A 9 10.38 -8.71 -5.24
CA ALA A 9 10.14 -9.52 -6.42
C ALA A 9 8.63 -9.76 -6.63
N LEU A 10 7.90 -10.14 -5.57
CA LEU A 10 6.44 -10.26 -5.62
C LEU A 10 5.78 -8.93 -6.01
N TYR A 11 6.28 -7.80 -5.53
CA TYR A 11 5.80 -6.49 -5.95
C TYR A 11 6.04 -6.21 -7.44
N SER A 12 7.23 -6.54 -7.96
CA SER A 12 7.51 -6.42 -9.39
C SER A 12 6.60 -7.32 -10.23
N GLU A 13 6.26 -8.52 -9.75
CA GLU A 13 5.29 -9.40 -10.41
C GLU A 13 3.89 -8.78 -10.44
N VAL A 14 3.45 -8.14 -9.36
CA VAL A 14 2.17 -7.41 -9.32
C VAL A 14 2.18 -6.23 -10.29
N ASP A 15 3.25 -5.44 -10.28
CA ASP A 15 3.38 -4.28 -11.15
C ASP A 15 3.38 -4.70 -12.63
N ALA A 16 4.04 -5.81 -12.98
CA ALA A 16 4.02 -6.37 -14.33
C ALA A 16 2.65 -6.97 -14.72
N LEU A 17 1.97 -7.64 -13.79
CA LEU A 17 0.62 -8.18 -14.01
C LEU A 17 -0.41 -7.07 -14.30
N LEU A 18 -0.21 -5.91 -13.70
CA LEU A 18 -1.09 -4.75 -13.81
C LEU A 18 -0.56 -3.70 -14.78
N ASP A 19 0.44 -4.04 -15.60
CA ASP A 19 0.93 -3.14 -16.63
C ASP A 19 -0.21 -2.72 -17.58
N GLY A 20 -0.21 -1.46 -17.97
CA GLY A 20 -1.30 -0.84 -18.74
C GLY A 20 -2.53 -0.42 -17.93
N TRP A 21 -2.66 -0.79 -16.64
CA TRP A 21 -3.60 -0.13 -15.73
C TRP A 21 -3.00 1.19 -15.25
N SER A 22 -3.75 2.28 -15.30
CA SER A 22 -3.27 3.58 -14.83
C SER A 22 -4.19 4.19 -13.77
N CYS A 23 -3.55 4.83 -12.80
CA CYS A 23 -4.17 5.68 -11.79
C CYS A 23 -3.67 7.10 -12.06
N GLU A 24 -4.56 8.09 -12.13
CA GLU A 24 -4.19 9.51 -12.29
C GLU A 24 -3.52 10.12 -11.04
N ASP A 25 -3.02 9.27 -10.14
CA ASP A 25 -2.49 9.66 -8.83
C ASP A 25 -3.41 10.61 -8.04
N SER A 26 -4.73 10.40 -8.14
CA SER A 26 -5.73 11.24 -7.46
C SER A 26 -5.56 11.26 -5.94
N THR A 27 -4.91 10.25 -5.37
CA THR A 27 -4.72 10.01 -3.93
C THR A 27 -6.00 9.90 -3.10
N ASP A 28 -7.17 9.81 -3.73
CA ASP A 28 -8.42 9.56 -3.01
C ASP A 28 -8.40 8.22 -2.28
N CYS A 29 -7.71 7.21 -2.85
CA CYS A 29 -7.49 5.93 -2.19
C CYS A 29 -6.73 6.06 -0.85
N CYS A 30 -6.00 7.15 -0.63
CA CYS A 30 -5.30 7.44 0.62
C CYS A 30 -6.19 8.14 1.65
N ARG A 31 -7.42 8.54 1.31
CA ARG A 31 -8.40 9.19 2.19
C ARG A 31 -9.39 8.15 2.73
N PHE A 32 -8.94 7.30 3.66
CA PHE A 32 -9.70 6.16 4.18
C PHE A 32 -11.06 6.51 4.82
N GLY A 33 -11.17 7.71 5.40
CA GLY A 33 -12.42 8.24 5.95
C GLY A 33 -13.46 8.55 4.88
N VAL A 34 -13.00 8.91 3.67
CA VAL A 34 -13.86 9.20 2.51
C VAL A 34 -14.21 7.91 1.77
N THR A 35 -13.21 7.04 1.55
CA THR A 35 -13.41 5.83 0.73
C THR A 35 -13.99 4.66 1.51
N GLY A 36 -13.87 4.67 2.84
CA GLY A 36 -14.15 3.51 3.69
C GLY A 36 -13.19 2.34 3.46
N ARG A 37 -12.14 2.52 2.65
CA ARG A 37 -11.21 1.47 2.24
C ARG A 37 -9.83 1.77 2.77
N GLU A 38 -9.26 0.82 3.48
CA GLU A 38 -7.93 0.91 4.07
C GLU A 38 -7.15 -0.35 3.71
N PRO A 39 -5.88 -0.26 3.29
CA PRO A 39 -5.05 -1.44 3.06
C PRO A 39 -4.65 -2.07 4.40
N TYR A 40 -4.57 -3.40 4.41
CA TYR A 40 -4.13 -4.18 5.57
C TYR A 40 -2.80 -4.87 5.26
N PRO A 41 -1.68 -4.14 5.27
CA PRO A 41 -0.36 -4.74 5.04
C PRO A 41 -0.03 -5.81 6.07
N THR A 42 0.63 -6.87 5.60
CA THR A 42 1.20 -7.91 6.45
C THR A 42 2.45 -7.40 7.19
N ALA A 43 2.96 -8.18 8.14
CA ALA A 43 4.10 -7.77 8.97
C ALA A 43 5.36 -7.43 8.16
N ILE A 44 5.66 -8.21 7.11
CA ILE A 44 6.83 -7.94 6.26
C ILE A 44 6.66 -6.65 5.42
N GLU A 45 5.44 -6.35 4.98
CA GLU A 45 5.14 -5.13 4.23
C GLU A 45 5.23 -3.90 5.11
N LEU A 46 4.79 -3.99 6.37
CA LEU A 46 4.96 -2.94 7.37
C LEU A 46 6.44 -2.68 7.66
N PHE A 47 7.25 -3.73 7.73
CA PHE A 47 8.69 -3.58 7.91
C PHE A 47 9.35 -2.87 6.72
N GLU A 48 8.98 -3.21 5.49
CA GLU A 48 9.47 -2.54 4.27
C GLU A 48 9.03 -1.07 4.24
N LEU A 49 7.77 -0.78 4.59
CA LEU A 49 7.27 0.58 4.70
C LEU A 49 8.03 1.39 5.76
N GLU A 50 8.20 0.84 6.96
CA GLU A 50 8.91 1.52 8.05
C GLU A 50 10.36 1.79 7.65
N ARG A 51 11.02 0.83 6.98
CA ARG A 51 12.36 1.01 6.43
C ARG A 51 12.40 2.16 5.43
N ALA A 52 11.45 2.26 4.51
CA ALA A 52 11.38 3.33 3.54
C ALA A 52 11.16 4.71 4.21
N VAL A 53 10.30 4.75 5.24
CA VAL A 53 10.09 5.95 6.07
C VAL A 53 11.38 6.37 6.76
N ARG A 54 12.09 5.44 7.42
CA ARG A 54 13.36 5.71 8.10
C ARG A 54 14.44 6.18 7.11
N ALA A 55 14.54 5.57 5.94
CA ALA A 55 15.48 5.97 4.89
C ALA A 55 15.26 7.41 4.39
N ARG A 56 14.02 7.90 4.47
CA ARG A 56 13.66 9.29 4.16
C ARG A 56 13.93 10.29 5.30
N GLY A 57 14.30 9.80 6.49
CA GLY A 57 14.42 10.63 7.71
C GLY A 57 13.13 10.75 8.52
N GLY A 58 12.16 9.87 8.33
CA GLY A 58 10.91 9.84 9.10
C GLY A 58 9.71 10.51 8.42
N LEU A 59 8.61 10.60 9.16
CA LEU A 59 7.40 11.29 8.71
C LEU A 59 7.55 12.80 8.95
N PRO A 60 7.17 13.66 7.98
CA PRO A 60 7.18 15.10 8.19
C PRO A 60 6.15 15.50 9.25
N LYS A 61 6.47 16.54 10.03
CA LYS A 61 5.46 17.25 10.84
C LYS A 61 4.49 17.91 9.88
N ARG A 62 3.18 17.64 10.05
CA ARG A 62 2.15 18.28 9.22
C ARG A 62 2.11 19.78 9.51
N ARG A 63 2.13 20.60 8.45
CA ARG A 63 2.11 22.07 8.57
C ARG A 63 0.69 22.61 8.70
N THR A 64 -0.29 21.85 8.20
CA THR A 64 -1.71 22.17 8.32
C THR A 64 -2.31 21.53 9.56
N LEU A 65 -3.09 22.31 10.32
CA LEU A 65 -3.95 21.78 11.37
C LEU A 65 -4.86 20.72 10.74
N PRO A 66 -5.01 19.53 11.35
CA PRO A 66 -5.91 18.52 10.81
C PRO A 66 -7.30 19.14 10.73
N VAL A 67 -7.81 19.32 9.50
CA VAL A 67 -9.25 19.46 9.28
C VAL A 67 -9.86 18.24 9.98
N ALA A 68 -10.71 18.48 10.96
CA ALA A 68 -11.11 17.51 11.96
C ALA A 68 -11.38 16.12 11.35
N GLU A 69 -10.80 15.08 11.97
CA GLU A 69 -11.23 13.68 11.84
C GLU A 69 -11.04 12.96 10.51
N GLU A 70 -10.43 13.56 9.49
CA GLU A 70 -10.22 12.82 8.24
C GLU A 70 -9.19 11.69 8.43
N ARG A 71 -9.67 10.44 8.50
CA ARG A 71 -8.83 9.24 8.51
C ARG A 71 -8.13 9.10 7.16
N ARG A 72 -6.92 9.65 7.04
CA ARG A 72 -6.07 9.54 5.84
C ARG A 72 -4.74 8.85 6.13
N CYS A 73 -4.15 8.29 5.08
CA CYS A 73 -2.85 7.65 5.13
C CYS A 73 -1.79 8.58 5.76
N ALA A 74 -0.98 8.03 6.66
CA ALA A 74 0.12 8.78 7.27
C ALA A 74 1.23 9.13 6.29
N LEU A 75 1.32 8.38 5.20
CA LEU A 75 2.32 8.51 4.15
C LEU A 75 1.85 9.45 3.02
N LEU A 76 0.66 10.02 3.10
CA LEU A 76 0.18 11.03 2.15
C LEU A 76 0.67 12.42 2.56
N SER A 77 1.52 13.03 1.73
CA SER A 77 2.06 14.38 1.93
C SER A 77 0.99 15.46 1.77
N ASP A 78 1.32 16.70 2.13
CA ASP A 78 0.42 17.84 1.98
C ASP A 78 0.23 18.21 0.50
N GLU A 79 1.20 17.86 -0.36
CA GLU A 79 1.16 18.01 -1.82
C GLU A 79 0.40 16.87 -2.53
N GLY A 80 -0.27 15.99 -1.79
CA GLY A 80 -1.03 14.89 -2.39
C GLY A 80 -0.14 13.83 -3.04
N ARG A 81 1.03 13.52 -2.47
CA ARG A 81 1.90 12.45 -2.97
C ARG A 81 2.24 11.44 -1.90
N CYS A 82 2.42 10.18 -2.29
CA CYS A 82 2.91 9.16 -1.37
C CYS A 82 4.39 9.39 -1.07
N LEU A 83 4.74 9.56 0.20
CA LEU A 83 6.12 9.78 0.67
C LEU A 83 7.06 8.61 0.39
N VAL A 84 6.50 7.41 0.18
CA VAL A 84 7.24 6.14 -0.03
C VAL A 84 6.60 5.32 -1.16
N TYR A 85 6.25 5.96 -2.28
CA TYR A 85 5.49 5.35 -3.38
C TYR A 85 6.06 4.00 -3.87
N ALA A 86 7.39 3.87 -3.95
CA ALA A 86 8.05 2.63 -4.36
C ALA A 86 7.86 1.46 -3.36
N ALA A 87 7.62 1.77 -2.08
CA ALA A 87 7.43 0.79 -1.00
C ALA A 87 5.95 0.55 -0.65
N ARG A 88 5.02 0.96 -1.52
CA ARG A 88 3.58 0.75 -1.32
C ARG A 88 3.25 -0.73 -1.06
N PRO A 89 2.38 -1.04 -0.08
CA PRO A 89 1.90 -2.40 0.16
C PRO A 89 1.14 -2.99 -1.04
N PHE A 90 0.99 -4.31 -1.02
CA PHE A 90 0.21 -5.08 -1.98
C PHE A 90 -1.20 -4.52 -2.20
N GLY A 91 -1.89 -4.15 -1.12
CA GLY A 91 -3.22 -3.56 -1.19
C GLY A 91 -3.27 -2.20 -1.89
N CYS A 92 -2.18 -1.41 -1.84
CA CYS A 92 -2.08 -0.15 -2.57
C CYS A 92 -1.73 -0.34 -4.05
N ARG A 93 -1.08 -1.47 -4.42
CA ARG A 93 -0.68 -1.79 -5.79
C ARG A 93 -1.82 -2.39 -6.61
N THR A 94 -2.73 -3.09 -5.95
CA THR A 94 -3.82 -3.84 -6.57
C THR A 94 -5.16 -3.11 -6.51
N PHE A 95 -5.19 -1.93 -5.89
CA PHE A 95 -6.39 -1.12 -5.79
C PHE A 95 -6.50 -0.14 -6.96
N PHE A 96 -7.63 -0.21 -7.66
CA PHE A 96 -8.03 0.76 -8.68
C PHE A 96 -9.43 1.30 -8.35
N CYS A 97 -9.58 2.62 -8.40
CA CYS A 97 -10.88 3.27 -8.27
C CYS A 97 -11.62 3.32 -9.62
N GLU A 98 -12.87 3.77 -9.63
CA GLU A 98 -13.69 3.87 -10.85
C GLU A 98 -13.11 4.77 -11.95
N ARG A 99 -12.19 5.68 -11.57
CA ARG A 99 -11.47 6.58 -12.50
C ARG A 99 -10.19 5.95 -13.09
N ALA A 100 -9.79 4.77 -12.65
CA ALA A 100 -8.61 4.12 -13.22
C ALA A 100 -8.85 3.77 -14.69
N THR A 101 -7.85 4.01 -15.53
CA THR A 101 -7.89 3.53 -16.91
C THR A 101 -7.48 2.06 -16.92
N GLU A 102 -8.20 1.24 -17.67
CA GLU A 102 -7.86 -0.17 -17.85
C GLU A 102 -7.66 -0.50 -19.33
N PRO A 103 -6.73 -1.42 -19.65
CA PRO A 103 -6.25 -1.59 -21.02
C PRO A 103 -7.22 -2.32 -21.97
N THR A 104 -8.34 -2.88 -21.47
CA THR A 104 -9.21 -3.81 -22.20
C THR A 104 -10.60 -3.28 -22.55
N GLY A 105 -10.99 -2.09 -22.09
CA GLY A 105 -12.33 -1.52 -22.27
C GLY A 105 -13.45 -2.21 -21.45
N LYS A 106 -13.11 -3.15 -20.56
CA LYS A 106 -14.03 -3.97 -19.77
C LYS A 106 -14.23 -3.47 -18.32
N GLY A 107 -13.65 -2.32 -17.98
CA GLY A 107 -13.69 -1.73 -16.64
C GLY A 107 -13.00 -2.56 -15.56
N LEU A 108 -13.20 -2.17 -14.28
CA LEU A 108 -12.58 -2.81 -13.10
C LEU A 108 -12.83 -4.33 -12.97
N ARG A 109 -13.84 -4.86 -13.69
CA ARG A 109 -14.17 -6.30 -13.71
C ARG A 109 -13.13 -7.14 -14.46
N ALA A 110 -12.30 -6.54 -15.31
CA ALA A 110 -11.24 -7.22 -16.04
C ALA A 110 -9.93 -7.40 -15.27
N THR A 111 -9.89 -6.99 -14.00
CA THR A 111 -8.72 -7.26 -13.13
C THR A 111 -8.44 -8.77 -13.08
N PRO A 112 -7.17 -9.21 -13.19
CA PRO A 112 -6.79 -10.61 -13.11
C PRO A 112 -6.89 -11.12 -11.66
N ARG A 113 -8.12 -11.30 -11.17
CA ARG A 113 -8.43 -11.54 -9.76
C ARG A 113 -7.78 -12.81 -9.21
N ASN A 114 -7.65 -13.85 -10.03
CA ASN A 114 -7.06 -15.12 -9.61
C ASN A 114 -5.55 -14.96 -9.37
N GLU A 115 -4.88 -14.25 -10.26
CA GLU A 115 -3.45 -13.95 -10.20
C GLU A 115 -3.16 -13.00 -9.04
N ILE A 116 -3.98 -11.95 -8.86
CA ILE A 116 -3.91 -11.06 -7.69
C ILE A 116 -4.08 -11.88 -6.41
N ALA A 117 -5.09 -12.76 -6.33
CA ALA A 117 -5.30 -13.59 -5.14
C ALA A 117 -4.14 -14.56 -4.89
N ARG A 118 -3.52 -15.10 -5.96
CA ARG A 118 -2.32 -15.94 -5.86
C ARG A 118 -1.14 -15.16 -5.28
N LEU A 119 -0.86 -13.98 -5.79
CA LEU A 119 0.22 -13.12 -5.30
C LEU A 119 -0.03 -12.65 -3.87
N GLY A 120 -1.28 -12.34 -3.52
CA GLY A 120 -1.66 -12.01 -2.15
C GLY A 120 -1.40 -13.17 -1.17
N ARG A 121 -1.69 -14.42 -1.58
CA ARG A 121 -1.33 -15.62 -0.79
C ARG A 121 0.18 -15.78 -0.64
N ALA A 122 0.95 -15.53 -1.70
CA ALA A 122 2.41 -15.59 -1.65
C ALA A 122 3.00 -14.55 -0.66
N VAL A 123 2.46 -13.33 -0.65
CA VAL A 123 2.84 -12.30 0.35
C VAL A 123 2.50 -12.74 1.77
N ALA A 124 1.32 -13.35 1.98
CA ALA A 124 0.91 -13.85 3.29
C ALA A 124 1.80 -15.00 3.80
N ASP A 125 2.16 -15.95 2.93
CA ASP A 125 3.12 -17.02 3.23
C ASP A 125 4.49 -16.45 3.62
N LEU A 126 5.00 -15.52 2.81
CA LEU A 126 6.26 -14.83 3.08
C LEU A 126 6.24 -14.11 4.43
N SER A 127 5.14 -13.43 4.75
CA SER A 127 4.96 -12.78 6.06
C SER A 127 5.01 -13.80 7.20
N SER A 128 4.40 -14.98 7.02
CA SER A 128 4.39 -16.06 8.01
C SER A 128 5.80 -16.60 8.28
N ARG A 129 6.65 -16.69 7.25
CA ARG A 129 8.08 -17.03 7.39
C ARG A 129 8.94 -15.88 7.93
N PHE A 130 8.48 -14.64 7.81
CA PHE A 130 9.20 -13.45 8.28
C PHE A 130 8.95 -13.18 9.76
N ALA A 131 7.68 -13.22 10.19
CA ALA A 131 7.25 -12.90 11.55
C ALA A 131 6.29 -13.99 12.06
N PRO A 132 6.78 -15.19 12.43
CA PRO A 132 5.94 -16.34 12.74
C PRO A 132 5.00 -16.14 13.95
N VAL A 133 5.30 -15.18 14.82
CA VAL A 133 4.49 -14.87 16.01
C VAL A 133 3.31 -13.95 15.69
N ASP A 134 3.48 -12.97 14.80
CA ASP A 134 2.45 -12.00 14.43
C ASP A 134 2.57 -11.60 12.94
N PRO A 135 2.29 -12.54 12.01
CA PRO A 135 2.47 -12.28 10.57
C PRO A 135 1.29 -11.52 9.94
N GLY A 136 0.18 -11.44 10.67
CA GLY A 136 -1.13 -11.12 10.14
C GLY A 136 -1.27 -9.69 9.61
N PRO A 137 -2.18 -9.49 8.65
CA PRO A 137 -2.47 -8.17 8.11
C PRO A 137 -3.16 -7.29 9.16
N ARG A 138 -2.87 -5.99 9.17
CA ARG A 138 -3.49 -5.02 10.09
C ARG A 138 -3.69 -3.65 9.44
N PRO A 139 -4.66 -2.84 9.92
CA PRO A 139 -4.95 -1.54 9.32
C PRO A 139 -3.70 -0.64 9.26
N LEU A 140 -3.41 -0.06 8.10
CA LEU A 140 -2.24 0.81 7.90
C LEU A 140 -2.23 2.03 8.83
N SER A 141 -3.38 2.63 9.10
CA SER A 141 -3.56 3.74 10.05
C SER A 141 -3.13 3.35 11.47
N ARG A 142 -3.50 2.14 11.92
CA ARG A 142 -3.09 1.60 13.22
C ARG A 142 -1.59 1.35 13.28
N ALA A 143 -1.02 0.76 12.23
CA ALA A 143 0.40 0.45 12.19
C ALA A 143 1.29 1.71 12.15
N THR A 144 0.87 2.72 11.38
CA THR A 144 1.64 3.96 11.21
C THR A 144 1.51 4.95 12.36
N ALA A 145 0.56 4.75 13.28
CA ALA A 145 0.37 5.63 14.44
C ALA A 145 1.63 5.73 15.30
N SER A 146 2.43 4.66 15.40
CA SER A 146 3.67 4.65 16.17
C SER A 146 4.84 5.39 15.50
N TRP A 147 4.77 5.64 14.18
CA TRP A 147 5.85 6.28 13.40
C TRP A 147 5.81 7.82 13.42
N ARG A 148 4.74 8.38 13.98
CA ARG A 148 4.52 9.84 14.05
C ARG A 148 5.17 10.49 15.29
N ARG A 149 5.95 9.72 16.06
CA ARG A 149 6.65 10.19 17.26
C ARG A 149 7.95 10.89 16.90
#